data_AF-A0A0Q8FUY9-F1
#
_entry.id   AF-A0A0Q8FUY9-F1
#
_cell.length_a   1.000
_cell.length_b   1.000
_cell.length_c   1.000
_cell.angle_alpha   90.00
_cell.angle_beta   90.00
_cell.angle_gamma   90.00
#
_symmetry.space_group_name_H-M   'P 1'
#
loop_
_entity.id
_entity.type
_entity.pdbx_description
1 polymer ?
#
loop_
_entity_poly.entity_id
_entity_poly.type
_entity_poly.pdbx_seq_one_letter_code
_entity_poly.pdbx_strand_id
1 'polypeptide(L)'
;MLQERRTAANAVAEALFAAEKAIDAAIATTAALTNVMPTSREAAHLSVMVGQDALVSAIETMRALGQARQNIVDTHKNLSRAQHDIGLSAVSFGGGGVKPPAFLIGGLQAVPTSREAA
;
A
#
# COMPACT_ATOMS: atom_id res chain seq x y z
N MET A 1 -18.79 28.21 4.75
CA MET A 1 -17.39 28.67 4.54
C MET A 1 -16.28 27.83 5.22
N LEU A 2 -16.18 27.63 6.55
CA LEU A 2 -15.15 26.73 7.14
C LEU A 2 -15.62 25.29 7.29
N GLN A 3 -16.85 25.09 7.79
CA GLN A 3 -17.44 23.78 8.00
C GLN A 3 -17.52 22.98 6.70
N GLU A 4 -18.00 23.59 5.61
CA GLU A 4 -18.04 22.97 4.27
C GLU A 4 -16.67 22.49 3.80
N ARG A 5 -15.62 23.32 3.94
CA ARG A 5 -14.24 22.95 3.57
C ARG A 5 -13.76 21.74 4.38
N ARG A 6 -14.04 21.69 5.68
CA ARG A 6 -13.69 20.54 6.54
C ARG A 6 -14.45 19.29 6.13
N THR A 7 -15.75 19.39 5.87
CA THR A 7 -16.56 18.27 5.41
C THR A 7 -16.02 17.71 4.08
N ALA A 8 -15.68 18.58 3.12
CA ALA A 8 -15.09 18.17 1.86
C ALA A 8 -13.72 17.50 2.05
N ALA A 9 -12.84 18.08 2.87
CA ALA A 9 -11.53 17.50 3.16
C ALA A 9 -11.63 16.12 3.84
N ASN A 10 -12.56 15.95 4.78
CA ASN A 10 -12.81 14.67 5.45
C ASN A 10 -13.28 13.60 4.47
N ALA A 11 -14.21 13.93 3.56
CA ALA A 11 -14.70 13.00 2.56
C ALA A 11 -13.57 12.54 1.62
N VAL A 12 -12.68 13.46 1.22
CA VAL A 12 -11.50 13.12 0.41
C VAL A 12 -10.53 12.23 1.19
N ALA A 13 -10.26 12.53 2.46
CA ALA A 13 -9.37 11.71 3.31
C ALA A 13 -9.92 10.29 3.51
N GLU A 14 -11.22 10.15 3.75
CA GLU A 14 -11.88 8.84 3.88
C GLU A 14 -11.76 8.03 2.59
N ALA A 15 -12.04 8.65 1.44
CA ALA A 15 -11.90 8.01 0.13
C ALA A 15 -10.44 7.60 -0.16
N LEU A 16 -9.46 8.44 0.22
CA LEU A 16 -8.05 8.13 0.07
C LEU A 16 -7.64 6.89 0.88
N PHE A 17 -8.01 6.82 2.15
CA PHE A 17 -7.70 5.65 2.99
C PHE A 17 -8.39 4.37 2.47
N ALA A 18 -9.62 4.48 1.98
CA ALA A 18 -10.31 3.37 1.36
C ALA A 18 -9.57 2.88 0.10
N ALA A 19 -9.09 3.79 -0.75
CA ALA A 19 -8.32 3.46 -1.94
C ALA A 19 -6.97 2.80 -1.61
N GLU A 20 -6.22 3.34 -0.63
CA GLU A 20 -4.96 2.75 -0.13
C GLU A 20 -5.18 1.32 0.35
N LYS A 21 -6.20 1.09 1.18
CA LYS A 21 -6.57 -0.24 1.69
C LYS A 21 -6.96 -1.20 0.57
N ALA A 22 -7.69 -0.74 -0.44
CA ALA A 22 -8.11 -1.57 -1.56
C ALA A 22 -6.91 -2.01 -2.42
N ILE A 23 -5.93 -1.12 -2.64
CA ILE A 23 -4.70 -1.45 -3.37
C ILE A 23 -3.88 -2.49 -2.58
N ASP A 24 -3.71 -2.30 -1.28
CA ASP A 24 -2.97 -3.25 -0.44
C ASP A 24 -3.65 -4.63 -0.42
N ALA A 25 -4.98 -4.67 -0.35
CA ALA A 25 -5.75 -5.92 -0.45
C ALA A 25 -5.58 -6.59 -1.82
N ALA A 26 -5.59 -5.82 -2.92
CA ALA A 26 -5.37 -6.35 -4.26
C ALA A 26 -3.95 -6.92 -4.45
N ILE A 27 -2.93 -6.29 -3.86
CA ILE A 27 -1.56 -6.81 -3.86
C ILE A 27 -1.52 -8.17 -3.14
N ALA A 28 -2.10 -8.24 -1.94
CA ALA A 28 -2.10 -9.47 -1.14
C ALA A 28 -2.78 -10.64 -1.87
N THR A 29 -3.95 -10.42 -2.46
CA THR A 29 -4.69 -11.48 -3.17
C THR A 29 -4.02 -11.88 -4.48
N THR A 30 -3.43 -10.94 -5.22
CA THR A 30 -2.67 -11.23 -6.45
C THR A 30 -1.40 -12.01 -6.14
N ALA A 31 -0.69 -11.66 -5.07
CA ALA A 31 0.48 -12.42 -4.60
C ALA A 31 0.10 -13.87 -4.25
N ALA A 32 -1.01 -14.08 -3.54
CA ALA A 32 -1.52 -15.41 -3.22
C ALA A 32 -1.83 -16.22 -4.50
N LEU A 33 -2.41 -15.59 -5.53
CA LEU A 33 -2.64 -16.23 -6.83
C LEU A 33 -1.31 -16.63 -7.50
N THR A 34 -0.32 -15.73 -7.54
CA THR A 34 0.99 -16.04 -8.15
C THR A 34 1.71 -17.18 -7.43
N ASN A 35 1.45 -17.39 -6.14
CA ASN A 35 1.99 -18.51 -5.37
C ASN A 35 1.23 -19.83 -5.63
N VAL A 36 -0.10 -19.80 -5.70
CA VAL A 36 -0.91 -21.03 -5.83
C VAL A 36 -0.75 -21.68 -7.21
N MET A 37 -0.52 -20.91 -8.27
CA MET A 37 -0.38 -21.43 -9.63
C MET A 37 0.78 -22.43 -9.81
N PRO A 38 2.05 -22.09 -9.52
CA PRO A 38 3.17 -23.00 -9.70
C PRO A 38 3.11 -24.21 -8.75
N THR A 39 2.67 -23.99 -7.51
CA THR A 39 2.57 -25.04 -6.49
C THR A 39 1.47 -26.04 -6.84
N SER A 40 0.32 -25.57 -7.33
CA SER A 40 -0.78 -26.45 -7.78
C SER A 40 -0.40 -27.24 -9.03
N ARG A 41 0.29 -26.60 -9.97
CA ARG A 41 0.82 -27.29 -11.16
C ARG A 41 1.80 -28.39 -10.77
N GLU A 42 2.73 -28.11 -9.86
CA GLU A 42 3.71 -29.09 -9.37
C GLU A 42 3.03 -30.27 -8.66
N ALA A 43 2.08 -29.98 -7.76
CA ALA A 43 1.29 -31.00 -7.05
C ALA A 43 0.49 -31.90 -8.01
N ALA A 44 0.11 -31.40 -9.17
CA ALA A 44 -0.57 -32.15 -10.22
C ALA A 44 0.39 -32.87 -11.20
N HIS A 45 1.71 -32.83 -10.97
CA HIS A 45 2.74 -33.38 -11.86
C HIS A 45 2.63 -32.89 -13.31
N LEU A 46 2.21 -31.63 -13.49
CA LEU A 46 2.05 -31.02 -14.80
C LEU A 46 3.35 -30.35 -15.26
N SER A 47 3.51 -30.24 -16.58
CA SER A 47 4.64 -29.53 -17.19
C SER A 47 4.75 -28.08 -16.67
N VAL A 48 5.99 -27.60 -16.52
CA VAL A 48 6.30 -26.21 -16.11
C VAL A 48 5.65 -25.16 -17.02
N MET A 49 5.43 -25.51 -18.30
CA MET A 49 4.82 -24.62 -19.28
C MET A 49 3.30 -24.44 -19.09
N VAL A 50 2.64 -25.34 -18.34
CA VAL A 50 1.20 -25.24 -18.08
C VAL A 50 0.92 -23.99 -17.24
N GLY A 51 0.12 -23.08 -17.81
CA GLY A 51 -0.27 -21.83 -17.15
C GLY A 51 0.81 -20.74 -17.12
N GLN A 52 1.92 -20.91 -17.86
CA GLN A 52 3.03 -19.95 -17.86
C GLN A 52 2.58 -18.53 -18.26
N ASP A 53 1.81 -18.38 -19.35
CA ASP A 53 1.36 -17.06 -19.81
C ASP A 53 0.42 -16.38 -18.80
N ALA A 54 -0.41 -17.17 -18.12
CA ALA A 54 -1.28 -16.68 -17.06
C ALA A 54 -0.47 -16.25 -15.82
N LEU A 55 0.57 -16.99 -15.44
CA LEU A 55 1.47 -16.62 -14.35
C LEU A 55 2.21 -15.31 -14.67
N VAL A 56 2.72 -15.16 -15.89
CA VAL A 56 3.37 -13.93 -16.36
C VAL A 56 2.39 -12.75 -16.29
N SER A 57 1.16 -12.94 -16.77
CA SER A 57 0.11 -11.90 -16.71
C SER A 57 -0.23 -11.49 -15.27
N ALA A 58 -0.27 -12.45 -14.34
CA ALA A 58 -0.49 -12.17 -12.91
C ALA A 58 0.68 -11.42 -12.27
N ILE A 59 1.92 -11.75 -12.64
CA ILE A 59 3.13 -11.03 -12.19
C ILE A 59 3.13 -9.58 -12.72
N GLU A 60 2.80 -9.37 -13.98
CA GLU A 60 2.69 -8.01 -14.55
C GLU A 60 1.56 -7.20 -13.89
N THR A 61 0.44 -7.86 -13.55
CA THR A 61 -0.62 -7.23 -12.76
C THR A 61 -0.11 -6.80 -11.38
N MET A 62 0.65 -7.66 -10.70
CA MET A 62 1.25 -7.35 -9.40
C MET A 62 2.24 -6.17 -9.48
N ARG A 63 3.03 -6.09 -10.56
CA ARG A 63 3.89 -4.93 -10.84
C ARG A 63 3.07 -3.64 -10.97
N ALA A 64 1.99 -3.68 -11.74
CA ALA A 64 1.10 -2.52 -11.93
C ALA A 64 0.47 -2.07 -10.61
N LEU A 65 0.06 -3.00 -9.75
CA LEU A 65 -0.44 -2.70 -8.40
C LEU A 65 0.63 -2.03 -7.52
N GLY A 66 1.90 -2.46 -7.62
CA GLY A 66 3.02 -1.80 -6.95
C GLY A 66 3.18 -0.34 -7.40
N GLN A 67 3.05 -0.07 -8.70
CA GLN A 67 3.07 1.30 -9.22
C GLN A 67 1.84 2.10 -8.76
N ALA A 68 0.66 1.49 -8.73
CA ALA A 68 -0.56 2.13 -8.23
C ALA A 68 -0.40 2.54 -6.75
N ARG A 69 0.23 1.70 -5.94
CA ARG A 69 0.55 2.00 -4.54
C ARG A 69 1.51 3.18 -4.40
N GLN A 70 2.52 3.28 -5.25
CA GLN A 70 3.41 4.46 -5.26
C GLN A 70 2.62 5.72 -5.62
N ASN A 71 1.78 5.66 -6.65
CA ASN A 71 0.99 6.79 -7.12
C ASN A 71 -0.03 7.28 -6.06
N ILE A 72 -0.66 6.36 -5.30
CA ILE A 72 -1.62 6.76 -4.25
C ILE A 72 -0.89 7.41 -3.07
N VAL A 73 0.30 6.95 -2.71
CA VAL A 73 1.15 7.59 -1.70
C VAL A 73 1.57 8.99 -2.12
N ASP A 74 1.88 9.20 -3.40
CA ASP A 74 2.20 10.54 -3.89
C ASP A 74 0.96 11.44 -3.97
N THR A 75 -0.21 10.86 -4.26
CA THR A 75 -1.50 11.55 -4.15
C THR A 75 -1.74 12.03 -2.72
N HIS A 76 -1.51 11.17 -1.72
CA HIS A 76 -1.60 11.53 -0.30
C HIS A 76 -0.72 12.75 0.02
N LYS A 77 0.57 12.73 -0.38
CA LYS A 77 1.50 13.86 -0.15
C LYS A 77 1.01 15.15 -0.81
N ASN A 78 0.46 15.07 -2.02
CA ASN A 78 -0.06 16.23 -2.74
C ASN A 78 -1.33 16.78 -2.07
N LEU A 79 -2.20 15.92 -1.54
CA LEU A 79 -3.38 16.34 -0.79
C LEU A 79 -3.03 17.07 0.51
N SER A 80 -1.88 16.76 1.15
CA SER A 80 -1.38 17.55 2.27
C SER A 80 -1.07 19.01 1.87
N ARG A 81 -0.58 19.24 0.64
CA ARG A 81 -0.40 20.62 0.12
C ARG A 81 -1.74 21.28 -0.16
N ALA A 82 -2.65 20.58 -0.82
CA ALA A 82 -3.98 21.10 -1.13
C ALA A 82 -4.75 21.51 0.16
N GLN A 83 -4.58 20.77 1.25
CA GLN A 83 -5.12 21.12 2.56
C GLN A 83 -4.61 22.50 3.04
N HIS A 84 -3.35 22.82 2.77
CA HIS A 84 -2.78 24.12 3.12
C HIS A 84 -3.37 25.24 2.28
N ASP A 85 -3.50 25.01 0.97
CA ASP A 85 -4.05 25.99 0.02
C ASP A 85 -5.49 26.39 0.37
N ILE A 86 -6.28 25.45 0.92
CA ILE A 86 -7.66 25.72 1.37
C ILE A 86 -7.73 26.23 2.81
N GLY A 87 -6.62 26.62 3.44
CA GLY A 87 -6.58 27.22 4.78
C GLY A 87 -6.95 26.26 5.90
N LEU A 88 -6.71 24.95 5.72
CA LEU A 88 -6.93 23.90 6.73
C LEU A 88 -5.62 23.43 7.39
N SER A 89 -4.49 24.11 7.19
CA SER A 89 -3.17 23.77 7.79
C SER A 89 -3.18 23.66 9.31
N ALA A 90 -4.09 24.34 10.00
CA ALA A 90 -4.19 24.31 11.47
C ALA A 90 -4.87 23.04 12.02
N VAL A 91 -5.39 22.16 11.16
CA VAL A 91 -6.12 20.94 11.55
C VAL A 91 -5.43 19.74 10.92
N SER A 92 -4.50 19.09 11.61
CA SER A 92 -3.93 17.83 11.11
C SER A 92 -5.04 16.78 10.96
N PHE A 93 -5.44 16.46 9.73
CA PHE A 93 -6.31 15.33 9.41
C PHE A 93 -5.43 14.10 9.13
N GLY A 94 -4.67 13.72 10.14
CA GLY A 94 -4.01 12.43 10.24
C GLY A 94 -4.38 11.89 11.61
N GLY A 95 -5.00 10.70 11.67
CA GLY A 95 -5.33 10.04 12.93
C GLY A 95 -4.16 10.14 13.90
N GLY A 96 -4.45 10.43 15.17
CA GLY A 96 -3.55 10.99 16.20
C GLY A 96 -2.29 10.20 16.59
N GLY A 97 -1.66 9.47 15.67
CA GLY A 97 -0.29 8.99 15.76
C GLY A 97 0.68 10.03 15.25
N VAL A 98 1.73 10.30 16.04
CA VAL A 98 2.91 11.02 15.59
C VAL A 98 3.53 10.24 14.43
N LYS A 99 3.56 10.84 13.24
CA LYS A 99 4.31 10.27 12.11
C LYS A 99 5.77 10.09 12.55
N PRO A 100 6.37 8.90 12.37
CA PRO A 100 7.79 8.72 12.66
C PRO A 100 8.59 9.80 11.94
N PRO A 101 9.60 10.42 12.59
CA PRO A 101 10.47 11.39 11.93
C PRO A 101 10.99 10.83 10.61
N ALA A 102 11.13 11.66 9.58
CA ALA A 102 11.46 11.23 8.21
C ALA A 102 12.76 10.41 8.10
N PHE A 103 13.63 10.47 9.12
CA PHE A 103 14.82 9.63 9.24
C PHE A 103 14.54 8.16 9.59
N LEU A 104 13.34 7.84 10.09
CA LEU A 104 12.88 6.48 10.38
C LEU A 104 12.21 5.79 9.18
N ILE A 105 12.31 6.35 7.97
CA ILE A 105 12.03 5.62 6.72
C ILE A 105 13.24 4.70 6.42
N GLY A 106 13.62 3.90 7.41
CA GLY A 106 14.51 2.76 7.26
C GLY A 106 13.64 1.52 7.08
N GLY A 107 13.93 0.71 6.07
CA GLY A 107 13.24 -0.57 5.85
C GLY A 107 13.27 -1.47 7.08
N LEU A 108 12.51 -2.57 7.04
CA LEU A 108 12.44 -3.58 8.11
C LEU A 108 13.82 -3.82 8.75
N GLN A 109 14.02 -3.27 9.94
CA GLN A 109 15.23 -3.52 10.71
C GLN A 109 14.95 -4.71 11.61
N ALA A 110 15.77 -5.75 11.46
CA ALA A 110 15.77 -6.86 12.40
C ALA A 110 16.18 -6.33 13.77
N VAL A 111 15.28 -6.47 14.75
CA VAL A 111 15.65 -6.32 16.17
C VAL A 111 16.63 -7.44 16.48
N PRO A 112 17.88 -7.16 16.90
CA PRO A 112 18.79 -8.21 17.31
C PRO A 112 18.15 -8.91 18.51
N THR A 113 17.77 -10.17 18.34
CA THR A 113 17.41 -11.03 19.46
C THR A 113 18.65 -11.17 20.30
N SER A 114 18.69 -10.56 21.48
CA SER A 114 19.69 -10.84 22.50
C SER A 114 19.50 -12.28 22.96
N ARG A 115 20.08 -13.21 22.21
CA ARG A 115 20.25 -14.59 22.62
C ARG A 115 21.65 -15.03 22.21
N GLU A 116 22.57 -14.82 23.15
CA GLU A 116 23.82 -15.52 23.46
C GLU A 116 24.72 -14.53 24.22
N ALA A 117 25.38 -14.83 25.33
CA ALA A 117 25.54 -16.06 26.09
C ALA A 117 26.12 -15.67 27.47
N ALA A 118 25.66 -16.34 28.53
CA ALA A 118 26.44 -16.81 29.69
C ALA A 118 25.51 -17.64 30.58
#